data_AF-A0A6N6P5D6-F1
#
_entry.id   AF-A0A6N6P5D6-F1
#
_cell.length_a   1.000
_cell.length_b   1.000
_cell.length_c   1.000
_cell.angle_alpha   90.00
_cell.angle_beta   90.00
_cell.angle_gamma   90.00
#
_symmetry.space_group_name_H-M   'P 1'
#
loop_
_entity.id
_entity.type
_entity.pdbx_description
1 polymer ?
#
loop_
_entity_poly.entity_id
_entity_poly.type
_entity_poly.pdbx_seq_one_letter_code
_entity_poly.pdbx_strand_id
1 'polypeptide(L)'
;MRPIFVAQLLLIFSLACFRTSYAQTAEPVAVEQLSSDEISAIKARAGAMRNAANTMFDQKMAECDKKILDMGGCADDVRAQLQASLAAASALDKKWKEAEIERRRVEREARQQKETIDMELRRAKIQAEEEERNKRHEEQARRDAEVKRLEPAHIAEKQARDRKRAEHARQLDEKARRNAEDQKRKADEAVAHAAKEEAAKKNTAKDSLVCGLSFGQVCPGSK
;
A
#
# COMPACT_ATOMS: atom_id res chain seq x y z
N MET A 1 8.44 -60.69 11.06
CA MET A 1 9.16 -59.40 11.04
C MET A 1 8.82 -58.69 9.73
N ARG A 2 8.42 -57.41 9.80
CA ARG A 2 7.46 -56.80 8.86
C ARG A 2 8.15 -56.22 7.60
N PRO A 3 7.81 -56.67 6.37
CA PRO A 3 8.37 -56.15 5.11
C PRO A 3 7.96 -54.69 4.80
N ILE A 4 7.01 -54.14 5.56
CA ILE A 4 6.48 -52.78 5.39
C ILE A 4 7.53 -51.71 5.74
N PHE A 5 8.44 -51.99 6.67
CA PHE A 5 9.47 -51.02 7.07
C PHE A 5 10.56 -50.81 6.00
N VAL A 6 10.85 -51.83 5.19
CA VAL A 6 11.88 -51.75 4.15
C VAL A 6 11.42 -50.87 2.99
N ALA A 7 10.14 -50.96 2.61
CA ALA A 7 9.56 -50.14 1.56
C ALA A 7 9.51 -48.64 1.92
N GLN A 8 9.26 -48.33 3.19
CA GLN A 8 9.19 -46.94 3.67
C GLN A 8 10.59 -46.29 3.73
N LEU A 9 11.62 -47.04 4.12
CA LEU A 9 13.01 -46.57 4.12
C LEU A 9 13.53 -46.32 2.70
N LEU A 10 13.19 -47.17 1.73
CA LEU A 10 13.59 -46.98 0.33
C LEU A 10 12.95 -45.73 -0.29
N LEU A 11 11.69 -45.44 0.04
CA LEU A 11 11.00 -44.23 -0.43
C LEU A 11 11.65 -42.95 0.11
N ILE A 12 12.00 -42.93 1.39
CA ILE A 12 12.71 -41.80 2.02
C ILE A 12 14.12 -41.65 1.42
N PHE A 13 14.83 -42.76 1.15
CA PHE A 13 16.16 -42.71 0.54
C PHE A 13 16.09 -42.17 -0.89
N SER A 14 15.08 -42.55 -1.68
CA SER A 14 14.88 -41.99 -3.02
C SER A 14 14.53 -40.51 -3.01
N LEU A 15 13.75 -40.03 -2.03
CA LEU A 15 13.43 -38.60 -1.86
C LEU A 15 14.63 -37.79 -1.34
N ALA A 16 15.50 -38.39 -0.52
CA ALA A 16 16.72 -37.75 -0.03
C ALA A 16 17.77 -37.63 -1.15
N CYS A 17 17.97 -38.66 -1.97
CA CYS A 17 18.88 -38.62 -3.12
C CYS A 17 18.41 -37.63 -4.19
N PHE A 18 17.10 -37.49 -4.42
CA PHE A 18 16.58 -36.52 -5.40
C PHE A 18 16.78 -35.06 -4.96
N ARG A 19 16.82 -34.80 -3.63
CA ARG A 19 17.04 -33.45 -3.10
C ARG A 19 18.51 -33.02 -3.10
N THR A 20 19.45 -33.96 -3.06
CA THR A 20 20.89 -33.63 -3.13
C THR A 20 21.40 -33.41 -4.55
N SER A 21 20.67 -33.87 -5.58
CA SER A 21 21.08 -33.68 -6.98
C SER A 21 20.70 -32.31 -7.58
N TYR A 22 19.85 -31.51 -6.92
CA TYR A 22 19.48 -30.17 -7.38
C TYR A 22 20.19 -29.02 -6.65
N ALA A 23 21.04 -29.33 -5.66
CA ALA A 23 21.90 -28.35 -5.01
C ALA A 23 23.31 -28.31 -5.62
N GLN A 24 23.47 -28.78 -6.85
CA GLN A 24 24.59 -28.37 -7.68
C GLN A 24 24.22 -27.00 -8.26
N THR A 25 24.21 -26.00 -7.38
CA THR A 25 24.53 -24.64 -7.78
C THR A 25 25.85 -24.78 -8.52
N ALA A 26 25.78 -24.76 -9.85
CA ALA A 26 26.93 -24.51 -10.67
C ALA A 26 27.49 -23.20 -10.12
N GLU A 27 28.53 -23.30 -9.29
CA GLU A 27 29.41 -22.18 -9.04
C GLU A 27 29.72 -21.66 -10.44
N PRO A 28 29.40 -20.39 -10.76
CA PRO A 28 29.75 -19.87 -12.06
C PRO A 28 31.25 -20.09 -12.13
N VAL A 29 31.68 -20.95 -13.07
CA VAL A 29 33.08 -21.06 -13.42
C VAL A 29 33.48 -19.62 -13.67
N ALA A 30 34.26 -19.07 -12.75
CA ALA A 30 34.75 -17.72 -12.85
C ALA A 30 35.72 -17.78 -14.03
N VAL A 31 35.17 -17.68 -15.24
CA VAL A 31 35.93 -17.32 -16.42
C VAL A 31 36.55 -16.00 -15.99
N GLU A 32 37.88 -15.98 -15.84
CA GLU A 32 38.63 -14.74 -15.64
C GLU A 32 38.22 -13.80 -16.77
N GLN A 33 37.25 -12.93 -16.49
CA GLN A 33 36.76 -11.97 -17.45
C GLN A 33 37.82 -10.90 -17.50
N LEU A 34 38.63 -10.94 -18.56
CA LEU A 34 39.57 -9.89 -18.86
C LEU A 34 38.84 -8.56 -18.77
N SER A 35 39.33 -7.70 -17.90
CA SER A 35 38.82 -6.35 -17.73
C SER A 35 38.96 -5.57 -19.03
N SER A 36 38.16 -4.51 -19.18
CA SER A 36 38.23 -3.64 -20.36
C SER A 36 39.66 -3.13 -20.60
N ASP A 37 40.40 -2.88 -19.53
CA ASP A 37 41.77 -2.38 -19.59
C ASP A 37 42.73 -3.47 -20.11
N GLU A 38 42.57 -4.72 -19.67
CA GLU A 38 43.37 -5.84 -20.17
C GLU A 38 43.09 -6.16 -21.64
N ILE A 39 41.83 -6.08 -22.08
CA ILE A 39 41.46 -6.23 -23.50
C ILE A 39 42.12 -5.12 -24.33
N SER A 40 42.12 -3.88 -23.82
CA SER A 40 42.77 -2.75 -24.49
C SER A 40 44.30 -2.92 -24.57
N ALA A 41 44.91 -3.47 -23.51
CA ALA A 41 46.33 -3.75 -23.44
C ALA A 41 46.76 -4.86 -24.42
N ILE A 42 45.96 -5.93 -24.57
CA ILE A 42 46.22 -6.99 -25.55
C ILE A 42 46.16 -6.44 -26.98
N LYS A 43 45.16 -5.58 -27.26
CA LYS A 43 45.04 -4.91 -28.56
C LYS A 43 46.24 -3.99 -28.85
N ALA A 44 46.65 -3.20 -27.87
CA ALA A 44 47.83 -2.34 -27.98
C ALA A 44 49.11 -3.16 -28.22
N ARG A 45 49.27 -4.28 -27.50
CA ARG A 45 50.40 -5.20 -27.66
C ARG A 45 50.43 -5.84 -29.05
N ALA A 46 49.29 -6.26 -29.59
CA ALA A 46 49.18 -6.80 -30.93
C ALA A 46 49.56 -5.76 -32.00
N GLY A 47 49.12 -4.50 -31.83
CA GLY A 47 49.49 -3.39 -32.71
C GLY A 47 50.99 -3.05 -32.64
N ALA A 48 51.54 -2.95 -31.43
CA ALA A 48 52.97 -2.71 -31.22
C ALA A 48 53.82 -3.83 -31.84
N MET A 49 53.38 -5.08 -31.73
CA MET A 49 54.09 -6.23 -32.29
C MET A 49 54.12 -6.21 -33.83
N ARG A 50 53.04 -5.78 -34.50
CA ARG A 50 53.05 -5.60 -35.98
C ARG A 50 53.98 -4.48 -36.40
N ASN A 51 53.90 -3.33 -35.72
CA ASN A 51 54.74 -2.19 -36.03
C ASN A 51 56.22 -2.54 -35.86
N ALA A 52 56.57 -3.18 -34.74
CA ALA A 52 57.93 -3.65 -34.49
C ALA A 52 58.39 -4.68 -35.54
N ALA A 53 57.53 -5.63 -35.92
CA ALA A 53 57.85 -6.62 -36.94
C ALA A 53 58.13 -5.99 -38.31
N ASN A 54 57.32 -5.01 -38.73
CA ASN A 54 57.53 -4.27 -39.98
C ASN A 54 58.82 -3.44 -39.93
N THR A 55 59.07 -2.72 -38.84
CA THR A 55 60.30 -1.93 -38.70
C THR A 55 61.56 -2.81 -38.72
N MET A 56 61.53 -3.96 -38.04
CA MET A 56 62.64 -4.92 -38.06
C MET A 56 62.81 -5.56 -39.44
N PHE A 57 61.72 -5.80 -40.17
CA PHE A 57 61.77 -6.30 -41.54
C PHE A 57 62.44 -5.29 -42.47
N ASP A 58 62.03 -4.01 -42.45
CA ASP A 58 62.61 -2.96 -43.29
C ASP A 58 64.12 -2.79 -43.03
N GLN A 59 64.53 -2.82 -41.76
CA GLN A 59 65.93 -2.74 -41.36
C GLN A 59 66.74 -3.94 -41.85
N LYS A 60 66.25 -5.16 -41.61
CA LYS A 60 66.96 -6.39 -42.01
C LYS A 60 66.98 -6.60 -43.52
N MET A 61 65.93 -6.22 -44.24
CA MET A 61 65.92 -6.23 -45.70
C MET A 61 66.98 -5.27 -46.26
N ALA A 62 67.07 -4.05 -45.73
CA ALA A 62 68.12 -3.10 -46.12
C ALA A 62 69.54 -3.59 -45.80
N GLU A 63 69.72 -4.41 -44.76
CA GLU A 63 70.99 -5.08 -44.45
C GLU A 63 71.30 -6.24 -45.40
N CYS A 64 70.29 -7.03 -45.78
CA CYS A 64 70.44 -8.08 -46.79
C CYS A 64 70.80 -7.49 -48.16
N ASP A 65 70.17 -6.37 -48.57
CA ASP A 65 70.45 -5.71 -49.85
C ASP A 65 71.89 -5.19 -49.95
N LYS A 66 72.51 -4.79 -48.82
CA LYS A 66 73.92 -4.40 -48.76
C LYS A 66 74.88 -5.58 -48.87
N LYS A 67 74.43 -6.79 -48.53
CA LYS A 67 75.21 -8.03 -48.62
C LYS A 67 74.93 -8.70 -49.96
N ILE A 68 75.58 -8.21 -51.02
CA ILE A 68 75.45 -8.66 -52.43
C ILE A 68 75.78 -10.16 -52.65
N LEU A 69 76.26 -10.89 -51.64
CA LEU A 69 76.91 -12.20 -51.79
C LEU A 69 76.06 -13.43 -51.45
N ASP A 70 74.85 -13.31 -50.91
CA ASP A 70 74.01 -14.48 -50.63
C ASP A 70 72.90 -14.65 -51.67
N MET A 71 73.00 -15.75 -52.43
CA MET A 71 72.02 -16.22 -53.42
C MET A 71 70.67 -16.55 -52.76
N GLY A 72 69.86 -15.55 -52.42
CA GLY A 72 68.44 -15.69 -52.05
C GLY A 72 68.11 -15.95 -50.57
N GLY A 73 69.00 -16.58 -49.78
CA GLY A 73 68.68 -17.02 -48.41
C GLY A 73 68.34 -15.91 -47.40
N CYS A 74 69.05 -14.79 -47.42
CA CYS A 74 68.88 -13.70 -46.44
C CYS A 74 67.49 -13.07 -46.49
N ALA A 75 66.99 -12.77 -47.69
CA ALA A 75 65.68 -12.13 -47.87
C ALA A 75 64.53 -13.08 -47.49
N ASP A 76 64.68 -14.37 -47.78
CA ASP A 76 63.64 -15.36 -47.49
C ASP A 76 63.56 -15.66 -45.97
N ASP A 77 64.69 -15.71 -45.26
CA ASP A 77 64.71 -15.83 -43.80
C ASP A 77 64.08 -14.62 -43.11
N VAL A 78 64.34 -13.41 -43.62
CA VAL A 78 63.76 -12.17 -43.08
C VAL A 78 62.25 -12.10 -43.34
N ARG A 79 61.77 -12.55 -44.51
CA ARG A 79 60.34 -12.71 -44.79
C ARG A 79 59.68 -13.75 -43.89
N ALA A 80 60.33 -14.89 -43.66
CA ALA A 80 59.81 -15.93 -42.76
C ALA A 80 59.67 -15.42 -41.31
N GLN A 81 60.65 -14.65 -40.82
CA GLN A 81 60.58 -14.01 -39.49
C GLN A 81 59.46 -12.98 -39.40
N LEU A 82 59.25 -12.17 -40.44
CA LEU A 82 58.13 -11.24 -40.51
C LEU A 82 56.80 -12.00 -40.45
N GLN A 83 56.64 -13.05 -41.27
CA GLN A 83 55.43 -13.85 -41.32
C GLN A 83 55.11 -14.50 -39.98
N ALA A 84 56.12 -15.06 -39.29
CA ALA A 84 55.96 -15.61 -37.94
C ALA A 84 55.53 -14.56 -36.91
N SER A 85 56.11 -13.35 -36.99
CA SER A 85 55.76 -12.24 -36.09
C SER A 85 54.34 -11.71 -36.34
N LEU A 86 53.93 -11.62 -37.61
CA LEU A 86 52.56 -11.25 -37.99
C LEU A 86 51.54 -12.34 -37.57
N ALA A 87 51.91 -13.62 -37.65
CA ALA A 87 51.08 -14.72 -37.17
C ALA A 87 50.92 -14.68 -35.64
N ALA A 88 51.97 -14.36 -34.89
CA ALA A 88 51.86 -14.16 -33.45
C ALA A 88 51.00 -12.95 -33.08
N ALA A 89 51.12 -11.84 -33.83
CA ALA A 89 50.26 -10.67 -33.64
C ALA A 89 48.80 -10.93 -34.03
N SER A 90 48.53 -11.78 -35.03
CA SER A 90 47.17 -12.17 -35.42
C SER A 90 46.52 -13.10 -34.39
N ALA A 91 47.29 -13.96 -33.74
CA ALA A 91 46.83 -14.81 -32.64
C ALA A 91 46.40 -13.96 -31.43
N LEU A 92 47.15 -12.90 -31.08
CA LEU A 92 46.74 -11.94 -30.06
C LEU A 92 45.47 -11.18 -30.47
N ASP A 93 45.34 -10.87 -31.76
CA ASP A 93 44.15 -10.22 -32.31
C ASP A 93 42.89 -11.05 -32.16
N LYS A 94 43.02 -12.36 -32.40
CA LYS A 94 41.92 -13.31 -32.21
C LYS A 94 41.50 -13.37 -30.75
N LYS A 95 42.46 -13.45 -29.83
CA LYS A 95 42.19 -13.52 -28.37
C LYS A 95 41.43 -12.30 -27.85
N TRP A 96 41.82 -11.07 -28.22
CA TRP A 96 41.09 -9.89 -27.72
C TRP A 96 39.69 -9.79 -28.34
N LYS A 97 39.51 -10.19 -29.60
CA LYS A 97 38.18 -10.20 -30.24
C LYS A 97 37.25 -11.20 -29.57
N GLU A 98 37.74 -12.39 -29.26
CA GLU A 98 36.98 -13.41 -28.53
C GLU A 98 36.61 -12.91 -27.12
N ALA A 99 37.56 -12.30 -26.40
CA ALA A 99 37.30 -11.71 -25.09
C ALA A 99 36.26 -10.56 -25.15
N GLU A 100 36.32 -9.70 -26.15
CA GLU A 100 35.37 -8.59 -26.34
C GLU A 100 33.95 -9.10 -26.66
N ILE A 101 33.84 -10.16 -27.48
CA ILE A 101 32.56 -10.80 -27.79
C ILE A 101 31.95 -11.41 -26.53
N GLU A 102 32.75 -12.15 -25.75
CA GLU A 102 32.28 -12.80 -24.53
C GLU A 102 31.87 -11.78 -23.47
N ARG A 103 32.64 -10.69 -23.29
CA ARG A 103 32.26 -9.59 -22.40
C ARG A 103 30.89 -9.02 -22.75
N ARG A 104 30.65 -8.73 -24.04
CA ARG A 104 29.35 -8.22 -24.52
C ARG A 104 28.23 -9.25 -24.40
N ARG A 105 28.55 -10.53 -24.46
CA ARG A 105 27.58 -11.60 -24.24
C ARG A 105 27.16 -11.63 -22.78
N VAL A 106 28.11 -11.67 -21.85
CA VAL A 106 27.81 -11.68 -20.42
C VAL A 106 27.07 -10.42 -19.99
N GLU A 107 27.44 -9.24 -20.50
CA GLU A 107 26.72 -8.00 -20.21
C GLU A 107 25.26 -8.07 -20.67
N ARG A 108 24.99 -8.66 -21.83
CA ARG A 108 23.61 -8.86 -22.32
C ARG A 108 22.85 -9.88 -21.50
N GLU A 109 23.48 -10.99 -21.14
CA GLU A 109 22.88 -12.02 -20.28
C GLU A 109 22.55 -11.44 -18.89
N ALA A 110 23.45 -10.65 -18.30
CA ALA A 110 23.21 -9.96 -17.02
C ALA A 110 22.05 -8.95 -17.12
N ARG A 111 21.94 -8.20 -18.21
CA ARG A 111 20.80 -7.30 -18.46
C ARG A 111 19.49 -8.08 -18.59
N GLN A 112 19.47 -9.18 -19.35
CA GLN A 112 18.28 -10.02 -19.52
C GLN A 112 17.85 -10.68 -18.20
N GLN A 113 18.81 -11.15 -17.40
CA GLN A 113 18.52 -11.69 -16.07
C GLN A 113 17.92 -10.61 -15.16
N LYS A 114 18.50 -9.42 -15.14
CA LYS A 114 17.96 -8.28 -14.37
C LYS A 114 16.55 -7.93 -14.82
N GLU A 115 16.29 -7.83 -16.12
CA GLU A 115 14.96 -7.57 -16.67
C GLU A 115 13.95 -8.66 -16.28
N THR A 116 14.37 -9.92 -16.28
CA THR A 116 13.51 -11.04 -15.88
C THR A 116 13.14 -10.93 -14.39
N ILE A 117 14.12 -10.66 -13.52
CA ILE A 117 13.90 -10.46 -12.08
C ILE A 117 12.99 -9.25 -11.84
N ASP A 118 13.23 -8.14 -12.54
CA ASP A 118 12.40 -6.92 -12.42
C ASP A 118 10.95 -7.19 -12.86
N MET A 119 10.75 -7.98 -13.92
CA MET A 119 9.43 -8.37 -14.39
C MET A 119 8.71 -9.30 -13.41
N GLU A 120 9.42 -10.27 -12.81
CA GLU A 120 8.87 -11.15 -11.78
C GLU A 120 8.49 -10.36 -10.51
N LEU A 121 9.34 -9.43 -10.08
CA LEU A 121 9.07 -8.56 -8.94
C LEU A 121 7.84 -7.68 -9.18
N ARG A 122 7.69 -7.13 -10.40
CA ARG A 122 6.49 -6.36 -10.78
C ARG A 122 5.24 -7.23 -10.76
N ARG A 123 5.30 -8.46 -11.27
CA ARG A 123 4.18 -9.42 -11.22
C ARG A 123 3.79 -9.75 -9.79
N ALA A 124 4.77 -10.04 -8.92
CA ALA A 124 4.52 -10.31 -7.51
C ALA A 124 3.89 -9.10 -6.79
N LYS A 125 4.33 -7.88 -7.11
CA LYS A 125 3.75 -6.65 -6.55
C LYS A 125 2.29 -6.46 -6.98
N ILE A 126 1.98 -6.68 -8.26
CA ILE A 126 0.60 -6.59 -8.77
C ILE A 126 -0.30 -7.61 -8.08
N GLN A 127 0.15 -8.87 -7.94
CA GLN A 127 -0.61 -9.91 -7.25
C GLN A 127 -0.87 -9.57 -5.78
N ALA A 128 0.14 -9.07 -5.07
CA ALA A 128 -0.03 -8.64 -3.68
C ALA A 128 -1.04 -7.49 -3.54
N GLU A 129 -1.01 -6.51 -4.46
CA GLU A 129 -1.95 -5.39 -4.48
C GLU A 129 -3.38 -5.86 -4.81
N GLU A 130 -3.54 -6.78 -5.75
CA GLU A 130 -4.83 -7.40 -6.08
C GLU A 130 -5.41 -8.20 -4.89
N GLU A 131 -4.58 -8.97 -4.19
CA GLU A 131 -4.99 -9.67 -2.97
C GLU A 131 -5.43 -8.70 -1.87
N GLU A 132 -4.71 -7.60 -1.67
CA GLU A 132 -5.07 -6.58 -0.69
C GLU A 132 -6.39 -5.89 -1.06
N ARG A 133 -6.58 -5.58 -2.36
CA ARG A 133 -7.86 -5.05 -2.86
C ARG A 133 -9.00 -6.04 -2.67
N ASN A 134 -8.79 -7.33 -2.95
CA ASN A 134 -9.80 -8.35 -2.73
C ASN A 134 -10.17 -8.48 -1.26
N LYS A 135 -9.18 -8.48 -0.34
CA LYS A 135 -9.43 -8.46 1.11
C LYS A 135 -10.25 -7.24 1.53
N ARG A 136 -9.93 -6.05 1.01
CA ARG A 136 -10.71 -4.83 1.25
C ARG A 136 -12.16 -4.95 0.76
N HIS A 137 -12.36 -5.49 -0.44
CA HIS A 137 -13.69 -5.73 -0.99
C HIS A 137 -14.49 -6.75 -0.17
N GLU A 138 -13.85 -7.85 0.26
CA GLU A 138 -14.48 -8.85 1.13
C GLU A 138 -14.85 -8.27 2.51
N GLU A 139 -13.96 -7.50 3.11
CA GLU A 139 -14.24 -6.83 4.39
C GLU A 139 -15.39 -5.84 4.26
N GLN A 140 -15.41 -5.04 3.19
CA GLN A 140 -16.49 -4.12 2.91
C GLN A 140 -17.82 -4.87 2.71
N ALA A 141 -17.83 -5.97 1.96
CA ALA A 141 -19.01 -6.79 1.78
C ALA A 141 -19.54 -7.36 3.11
N ARG A 142 -18.64 -7.73 4.04
CA ARG A 142 -19.02 -8.16 5.40
C ARG A 142 -19.65 -7.02 6.21
N ARG A 143 -19.07 -5.82 6.16
CA ARG A 143 -19.62 -4.63 6.83
C ARG A 143 -20.99 -4.27 6.29
N ASP A 144 -21.15 -4.27 4.96
CA ASP A 144 -22.44 -3.98 4.32
C ASP A 144 -23.50 -5.04 4.67
N ALA A 145 -23.11 -6.31 4.75
CA ALA A 145 -24.00 -7.39 5.20
C ALA A 145 -24.40 -7.22 6.67
N GLU A 146 -23.48 -6.78 7.53
CA GLU A 146 -23.78 -6.49 8.94
C GLU A 146 -24.72 -5.30 9.10
N VAL A 147 -24.50 -4.21 8.36
CA VAL A 147 -25.41 -3.05 8.34
C VAL A 147 -26.81 -3.48 7.92
N LYS A 148 -26.94 -4.22 6.82
CA LYS A 148 -28.23 -4.76 6.36
C LYS A 148 -28.91 -5.66 7.40
N ARG A 149 -28.13 -6.41 8.18
CA ARG A 149 -28.66 -7.26 9.27
C ARG A 149 -29.20 -6.41 10.43
N LEU A 150 -28.55 -5.30 10.75
CA LEU A 150 -28.93 -4.42 11.87
C LEU A 150 -29.99 -3.38 11.49
N GLU A 151 -30.17 -3.11 10.21
CA GLU A 151 -31.10 -2.12 9.67
C GLU A 151 -32.55 -2.28 10.20
N PRO A 152 -33.15 -3.48 10.24
CA PRO A 152 -34.50 -3.66 10.78
C PRO A 152 -34.60 -3.33 12.27
N ALA A 153 -33.55 -3.65 13.05
CA ALA A 153 -33.49 -3.35 14.48
C ALA A 153 -33.42 -1.84 14.72
N HIS A 154 -32.60 -1.12 13.94
CA HIS A 154 -32.55 0.34 14.00
C HIS A 154 -33.86 1.02 13.60
N ILE A 155 -34.55 0.49 12.58
CA ILE A 155 -35.87 0.97 12.18
C ILE A 155 -36.88 0.78 13.33
N ALA A 156 -36.90 -0.41 13.93
CA ALA A 156 -37.78 -0.70 15.07
C ALA A 156 -37.49 0.20 16.28
N GLU A 157 -36.22 0.42 16.60
CA GLU A 157 -35.80 1.32 17.68
C GLU A 157 -36.20 2.76 17.40
N LYS A 158 -36.02 3.25 16.17
CA LYS A 158 -36.45 4.58 15.76
C LYS A 158 -37.97 4.74 15.89
N GLN A 159 -38.74 3.77 15.40
CA GLN A 159 -40.20 3.76 15.55
C GLN A 159 -40.63 3.75 17.02
N ALA A 160 -39.93 3.01 17.88
CA ALA A 160 -40.20 2.99 19.32
C ALA A 160 -39.91 4.35 19.98
N ARG A 161 -38.82 5.03 19.59
CA ARG A 161 -38.53 6.40 20.05
C ARG A 161 -39.61 7.38 19.61
N ASP A 162 -40.07 7.28 18.36
CA ASP A 162 -41.10 8.17 17.83
C ASP A 162 -42.45 7.95 18.53
N ARG A 163 -42.81 6.70 18.85
CA ARG A 163 -43.99 6.39 19.68
C ARG A 163 -43.89 7.02 21.07
N LYS A 164 -42.75 6.88 21.75
CA LYS A 164 -42.54 7.52 23.07
C LYS A 164 -42.64 9.04 23.01
N ARG A 165 -42.11 9.66 21.95
CA ARG A 165 -42.23 11.11 21.72
C ARG A 165 -43.69 11.53 21.50
N ALA A 166 -44.45 10.75 20.72
CA ALA A 166 -45.87 11.02 20.48
C ALA A 166 -46.71 10.87 21.76
N GLU A 167 -46.44 9.84 22.58
CA GLU A 167 -47.09 9.67 23.88
C GLU A 167 -46.78 10.84 24.82
N HIS A 168 -45.52 11.25 24.91
CA HIS A 168 -45.13 12.40 25.72
C HIS A 168 -45.81 13.70 25.25
N ALA A 169 -45.91 13.92 23.93
CA ALA A 169 -46.64 15.07 23.38
C ALA A 169 -48.12 15.05 23.79
N ARG A 170 -48.79 13.89 23.68
CA ARG A 170 -50.19 13.75 24.14
C ARG A 170 -50.35 14.02 25.63
N GLN A 171 -49.41 13.57 26.47
CA GLN A 171 -49.43 13.85 27.90
C GLN A 171 -49.29 15.35 28.20
N LEU A 172 -48.46 16.06 27.44
CA LEU A 172 -48.34 17.52 27.57
C LEU A 172 -49.63 18.23 27.16
N ASP A 173 -50.25 17.83 26.05
CA ASP A 173 -51.53 18.39 25.59
C ASP A 173 -52.66 18.13 26.60
N GLU A 174 -52.74 16.91 27.14
CA GLU A 174 -53.73 16.57 28.15
C GLU A 174 -53.51 17.36 29.45
N LYS A 175 -52.25 17.51 29.88
CA LYS A 175 -51.89 18.33 31.04
C LYS A 175 -52.25 19.80 30.82
N ALA A 176 -52.01 20.34 29.62
CA ALA A 176 -52.40 21.69 29.26
C ALA A 176 -53.92 21.87 29.30
N ARG A 177 -54.68 20.88 28.80
CA ARG A 177 -56.15 20.90 28.85
C ARG A 177 -56.68 20.88 30.28
N ARG A 178 -56.15 19.99 31.13
CA ARG A 178 -56.52 19.92 32.56
C ARG A 178 -56.20 21.23 33.28
N ASN A 179 -55.02 21.81 33.05
CA ASN A 179 -54.64 23.10 33.62
C ASN A 179 -55.59 24.23 33.18
N ALA A 180 -56.01 24.25 31.92
CA ALA A 180 -56.97 25.24 31.41
C ALA A 180 -58.37 25.06 32.02
N GLU A 181 -58.83 23.82 32.18
CA GLU A 181 -60.09 23.50 32.87
C GLU A 181 -60.04 23.94 34.34
N ASP A 182 -58.93 23.68 35.04
CA ASP A 182 -58.74 24.09 36.43
C ASP A 182 -58.69 25.62 36.59
N GLN A 183 -58.03 26.32 35.65
CA GLN A 183 -58.05 27.79 35.63
C GLN A 183 -59.46 28.33 35.42
N LYS A 184 -60.23 27.72 34.52
CA LYS A 184 -61.63 28.10 34.29
C LYS A 184 -62.48 27.89 35.54
N ARG A 185 -62.35 26.74 36.22
CA ARG A 185 -63.05 26.47 37.49
C ARG A 185 -62.69 27.50 38.56
N LYS A 186 -61.41 27.81 38.73
CA LYS A 186 -60.95 28.84 39.69
C LYS A 186 -61.51 30.23 39.35
N ALA A 187 -61.61 30.56 38.06
CA ALA A 187 -62.22 31.82 37.62
C ALA A 187 -63.73 31.83 37.91
N ASP A 188 -64.45 30.76 37.61
CA ASP A 188 -65.89 30.62 37.89
C ASP A 188 -66.18 30.68 39.40
N GLU A 189 -65.35 30.04 40.23
CA GLU A 189 -65.42 30.11 41.70
C GLU A 189 -65.14 31.53 42.22
N ALA A 190 -64.15 32.23 41.65
CA ALA A 190 -63.84 33.61 42.01
C ALA A 190 -64.98 34.57 41.64
N VAL A 191 -65.60 34.39 40.46
CA VAL A 191 -66.80 35.15 40.05
C VAL A 191 -67.98 34.86 40.98
N ALA A 192 -68.20 33.60 41.34
CA ALA A 192 -69.25 33.22 42.29
C ALA A 192 -69.00 33.81 43.69
N HIS A 193 -67.74 33.85 44.15
CA HIS A 193 -67.37 34.49 45.41
C HIS A 193 -67.61 36.01 45.37
N ALA A 194 -67.17 36.67 44.30
CA ALA A 194 -67.40 38.10 44.09
C ALA A 194 -68.90 38.45 44.02
N ALA A 195 -69.71 37.64 43.34
CA ALA A 195 -71.16 37.82 43.30
C ALA A 195 -71.82 37.65 44.67
N LYS A 196 -71.34 36.71 45.50
CA LYS A 196 -71.78 36.57 46.90
C LYS A 196 -71.39 37.76 47.75
N GLU A 197 -70.18 38.30 47.58
CA GLU A 197 -69.74 39.52 48.26
C GLU A 197 -70.55 40.75 47.84
N GLU A 198 -70.87 40.91 46.55
CA GLU A 198 -71.75 41.99 46.09
C GLU A 198 -73.19 41.85 46.60
N ALA A 199 -73.73 40.62 46.65
CA ALA A 199 -75.04 40.36 47.25
C ALA A 199 -75.05 40.68 48.75
N ALA A 200 -73.98 40.37 49.48
CA ALA A 200 -73.82 40.74 50.89
C ALA A 200 -73.77 42.27 51.08
N LYS A 201 -73.04 43.00 50.21
CA LYS A 201 -73.01 44.48 50.22
C LYS A 201 -74.37 45.11 49.90
N LYS A 202 -75.18 44.49 49.03
CA LYS A 202 -76.55 44.96 48.73
C LYS A 202 -77.53 44.70 49.88
N ASN A 203 -77.31 43.67 50.70
CA ASN A 203 -78.13 43.41 51.89
C ASN A 203 -77.77 44.37 53.04
N THR A 204 -76.48 44.66 53.28
CA THR A 204 -76.08 45.65 54.29
C THR A 204 -76.47 47.09 53.92
N ALA A 205 -76.58 47.41 52.62
CA ALA A 205 -77.13 48.70 52.16
C ALA A 205 -78.66 48.81 52.32
N LYS A 206 -79.39 47.70 52.38
CA LYS A 206 -80.83 47.70 52.74
C LYS A 206 -81.02 47.86 54.25
N ASP A 207 -80.13 47.30 55.06
CA ASP A 207 -80.18 47.46 56.52
C ASP A 207 -79.74 48.85 57.00
N SER A 208 -78.85 49.55 56.28
CA SER A 208 -78.47 50.94 56.62
C SER A 208 -79.51 52.00 56.23
N LEU A 209 -80.45 51.68 55.32
CA LEU A 209 -81.58 52.57 54.99
C LEU A 209 -82.72 52.47 56.02
N VAL A 210 -82.73 51.44 56.88
CA VAL A 210 -83.71 51.27 57.97
C VAL A 210 -83.28 51.97 59.26
N CYS A 211 -82.01 52.33 59.43
CA CYS A 211 -81.52 53.06 60.62
C CYS A 211 -81.60 54.60 60.55
N GLY A 212 -82.20 55.18 59.51
CA GLY A 212 -82.37 56.64 59.38
C GLY A 212 -83.69 57.20 59.93
N LEU A 213 -84.60 56.35 60.43
CA LEU A 213 -85.96 56.73 60.83
C LEU A 213 -86.32 56.20 62.24
N SER A 214 -85.51 56.54 63.25
CA SER A 214 -86.00 56.53 64.63
C SER A 214 -85.06 57.33 65.54
N PHE A 215 -85.56 58.49 65.91
CA PHE A 215 -85.10 59.39 66.97
C PHE A 215 -84.70 58.67 68.27
N GLY A 216 -83.69 59.21 68.96
CA GLY A 216 -83.83 59.48 70.40
C GLY A 216 -82.91 58.71 71.36
N GLN A 217 -81.97 59.48 71.91
CA GLN A 217 -81.50 59.45 73.32
C GLN A 217 -80.25 58.63 73.73
N VAL A 218 -79.18 59.43 73.93
CA VAL A 218 -78.35 59.57 75.14
C VAL A 218 -77.11 58.66 75.28
N CYS A 219 -75.96 59.32 75.12
CA CYS A 219 -74.63 58.92 75.61
C CYS A 219 -74.55 58.92 77.15
N PRO A 220 -73.62 58.14 77.72
CA PRO A 220 -72.38 58.74 78.27
C PRO A 220 -71.15 57.88 77.90
N GLY A 221 -69.90 58.32 77.87
CA GLY A 221 -69.22 59.55 78.28
C GLY A 221 -67.72 59.26 78.47
N SER A 222 -66.88 60.17 77.96
CA SER A 222 -65.46 60.48 78.31
C SER A 222 -64.38 59.39 78.10
N LYS A 223 -63.25 59.65 77.45
CA LYS A 223 -62.50 60.91 77.17
C LYS A 223 -62.09 61.01 75.71
#